data_AF-A0A1Y1ML78-F1
#
_entry.id   AF-A0A1Y1ML78-F1
#
_cell.length_a   1.000
_cell.length_b   1.000
_cell.length_c   1.000
_cell.angle_alpha   90.00
_cell.angle_beta   90.00
_cell.angle_gamma   90.00
#
_symmetry.space_group_name_H-M   'P 1'
#
loop_
_entity.id
_entity.type
_entity.pdbx_description
1 polymer ?
#
loop_
_entity_poly.entity_id
_entity_poly.type
_entity_poly.pdbx_seq_one_letter_code
_entity_poly.pdbx_strand_id
1 'polypeptide(L)'
;PRFTDDIIVRNSMIEGKWGEEERDGNLPIKSGQEFSLKIISGTEEYIIDINGTRYCTYKHRLPPHSVITALIWGKIRPFKFVVKNPQPIINPRDLFWRQLGGHLRRVESCVSGVTWGIGYDHTGWVYNYGWGGSFIGSLDSHNINSMTDSQDYRLYENQRWNPVSGYTSTGLPTDRHMWSDATGKQKRTRDQVKLPSMHWQWVSDWLVDFHVPGGVDREGWQLCAAA
;
A
#
# COMPACT_ATOMS: atom_id res chain seq x y z
N PRO A 1 23.39 -2.04 3.45
CA PRO A 1 24.30 -2.20 4.61
C PRO A 1 24.65 -3.68 4.81
N ARG A 2 25.94 -4.00 4.95
CA ARG A 2 26.43 -5.35 5.24
C ARG A 2 26.97 -5.35 6.68
N PHE A 3 26.17 -5.87 7.62
CA PHE A 3 26.52 -5.88 9.05
C PHE A 3 27.66 -6.84 9.40
N THR A 4 27.90 -7.87 8.59
CA THR A 4 29.02 -8.82 8.79
C THR A 4 30.37 -8.16 8.57
N ASP A 5 30.42 -7.25 7.61
CA ASP A 5 31.66 -6.61 7.15
C ASP A 5 31.80 -5.19 7.72
N ASP A 6 30.86 -4.78 8.59
CA ASP A 6 30.73 -3.45 9.18
C ASP A 6 30.78 -2.30 8.16
N ILE A 7 30.08 -2.46 7.02
CA ILE A 7 30.22 -1.56 5.88
C ILE A 7 28.90 -1.22 5.16
N ILE A 8 28.84 -0.03 4.55
CA ILE A 8 27.79 0.36 3.61
C ILE A 8 28.38 0.41 2.20
N VAL A 9 27.97 -0.55 1.36
CA VAL A 9 28.32 -0.60 -0.05
C VAL A 9 27.30 0.19 -0.88
N ARG A 10 27.80 1.06 -1.76
CA ARG A 10 27.01 1.77 -2.78
C ARG A 10 27.50 1.36 -4.17
N ASN A 11 26.58 1.15 -5.10
CA ASN A 11 26.91 0.76 -6.47
C ASN A 11 25.73 1.10 -7.42
N SER A 12 26.00 1.05 -8.73
CA SER A 12 25.02 1.14 -9.81
C SER A 12 25.04 -0.13 -10.64
N MET A 13 23.88 -0.67 -10.97
CA MET A 13 23.73 -1.72 -11.98
C MET A 13 23.31 -1.07 -13.30
N ILE A 14 24.14 -1.18 -14.33
CA ILE A 14 23.91 -0.61 -15.66
C ILE A 14 24.01 -1.76 -16.66
N GLU A 15 22.98 -1.92 -17.49
CA GLU A 15 22.90 -3.02 -18.49
C GLU A 15 23.12 -4.42 -17.87
N GLY A 16 22.54 -4.65 -16.69
CA GLY A 16 22.64 -5.91 -15.96
C GLY A 16 23.99 -6.18 -15.30
N LYS A 17 24.94 -5.23 -15.34
CA LYS A 17 26.27 -5.38 -14.74
C LYS A 17 26.46 -4.39 -13.59
N TRP A 18 27.03 -4.88 -12.49
CA TRP A 18 27.46 -4.03 -11.38
C TRP A 18 28.73 -3.26 -11.75
N GLY A 19 28.78 -1.97 -11.43
CA GLY A 19 29.98 -1.15 -11.56
C GLY A 19 30.93 -1.31 -10.37
N GLU A 20 31.84 -0.33 -10.21
CA GLU A 20 32.77 -0.30 -9.08
C GLU A 20 32.05 0.00 -7.76
N GLU A 21 32.36 -0.75 -6.71
CA GLU A 21 31.76 -0.54 -5.39
C GLU A 21 32.42 0.63 -4.64
N GLU A 22 31.60 1.51 -4.08
CA GLU A 22 32.03 2.54 -3.13
C GLU A 22 31.79 2.04 -1.71
N ARG A 23 32.87 2.03 -0.92
CA ARG A 23 32.98 1.31 0.37
C ARG A 23 33.50 2.21 1.50
N ASP A 24 33.72 3.49 1.24
CA ASP A 24 34.14 4.47 2.24
C ASP A 24 33.10 4.65 3.36
N GLY A 25 33.59 5.03 4.54
CA GLY A 25 32.78 5.22 5.75
C GLY A 25 32.64 3.95 6.61
N ASN A 26 32.31 4.16 7.88
CA ASN A 26 32.00 3.10 8.84
C ASN A 26 30.52 2.68 8.76
N LEU A 27 30.07 1.74 9.59
CA LEU A 27 28.64 1.43 9.70
C LEU A 27 28.00 2.20 10.87
N PRO A 28 27.26 3.30 10.62
CA PRO A 28 26.65 4.11 11.69
C PRO A 28 25.34 3.52 12.26
N ILE A 29 24.99 2.28 11.92
CA ILE A 29 23.73 1.63 12.32
C ILE A 29 24.01 0.26 12.95
N LYS A 30 23.15 -0.14 13.88
CA LYS A 30 23.25 -1.44 14.57
C LYS A 30 21.96 -2.23 14.39
N SER A 31 22.09 -3.57 14.39
CA SER A 31 20.93 -4.45 14.33
C SER A 31 20.00 -4.19 15.53
N GLY A 32 18.69 -4.13 15.27
CA GLY A 32 17.67 -3.84 16.29
C GLY A 32 17.51 -2.37 16.66
N GLN A 33 18.40 -1.48 16.19
CA GLN A 33 18.29 -0.04 16.44
C GLN A 33 17.50 0.65 15.33
N GLU A 34 16.66 1.61 15.71
CA GLU A 34 16.03 2.52 14.75
C GLU A 34 17.06 3.47 14.15
N PHE A 35 16.87 3.82 12.87
CA PHE A 35 17.70 4.81 12.20
C PHE A 35 16.85 5.61 11.20
N SER A 36 17.34 6.80 10.85
CA SER A 36 16.81 7.57 9.74
C SER A 36 17.82 7.60 8.59
N LEU A 37 17.32 7.40 7.37
CA LEU A 37 18.09 7.53 6.14
C LEU A 37 17.45 8.63 5.30
N LYS A 38 18.26 9.60 4.89
CA LYS A 38 17.84 10.64 3.96
C LYS A 38 18.79 10.65 2.78
N ILE A 39 18.24 10.48 1.59
CA ILE A 39 18.97 10.57 0.33
C ILE A 39 18.47 11.81 -0.38
N ILE A 40 19.37 12.74 -0.66
CA ILE A 40 19.07 13.99 -1.35
C ILE A 40 19.74 13.92 -2.72
N SER A 41 18.98 14.10 -3.80
CA SER A 41 19.55 14.23 -5.14
C SER A 41 20.09 15.64 -5.32
N GLY A 42 21.40 15.80 -5.27
CA GLY A 42 22.09 17.03 -5.67
C GLY A 42 22.31 17.08 -7.19
N THR A 43 22.99 18.12 -7.65
CA THR A 43 23.31 18.32 -9.07
C THR A 43 24.26 17.26 -9.62
N GLU A 44 25.32 16.95 -8.88
CA GLU A 44 26.40 16.04 -9.33
C GLU A 44 26.42 14.68 -8.60
N GLU A 45 25.76 14.62 -7.45
CA GLU A 45 25.83 13.48 -6.54
C GLU A 45 24.57 13.33 -5.70
N TYR A 46 24.34 12.11 -5.23
CA TYR A 46 23.48 11.87 -4.10
C TYR A 46 24.21 12.19 -2.81
N ILE A 47 23.52 12.89 -1.94
CA ILE A 47 23.92 13.21 -0.59
C ILE A 47 23.20 12.24 0.34
N ILE A 48 23.95 11.50 1.16
CA ILE A 48 23.40 10.48 2.05
C ILE A 48 23.63 10.91 3.50
N ASP A 49 22.54 11.21 4.20
CA ASP A 49 22.56 11.44 5.66
C ASP A 49 21.99 10.22 6.38
N ILE A 50 22.65 9.82 7.48
CA ILE A 50 22.18 8.78 8.40
C ILE A 50 22.07 9.39 9.78
N ASN A 51 20.91 9.22 10.44
CA ASN A 51 20.64 9.76 11.77
C ASN A 51 20.83 11.28 11.89
N GLY A 52 20.54 12.01 10.81
CA GLY A 52 20.66 13.47 10.76
C GLY A 52 22.08 13.99 10.51
N THR A 53 23.08 13.12 10.43
CA THR A 53 24.47 13.48 10.11
C THR A 53 24.82 13.04 8.70
N ARG A 54 25.60 13.88 7.99
CA ARG A 54 26.14 13.51 6.67
C ARG A 54 27.01 12.26 6.82
N TYR A 55 26.63 11.19 6.13
CA TYR A 55 27.39 9.95 6.08
C TYR A 55 28.40 9.98 4.94
N CYS A 56 27.93 10.17 3.71
CA CYS A 56 28.78 10.22 2.51
C CYS A 56 28.07 10.92 1.35
N THR A 57 28.75 10.96 0.21
CA THR A 57 28.13 11.26 -1.08
C THR A 57 28.32 10.08 -2.04
N TYR A 58 27.54 10.06 -3.13
CA TYR A 58 27.60 9.06 -4.18
C TYR A 58 27.39 9.75 -5.52
N LYS A 59 28.44 9.83 -6.34
CA LYS A 59 28.38 10.54 -7.63
C LYS A 59 27.35 9.89 -8.56
N HIS A 60 26.62 10.72 -9.30
CA HIS A 60 25.66 10.23 -10.30
C HIS A 60 26.40 9.44 -11.39
N ARG A 61 26.05 8.17 -11.56
CA ARG A 61 26.56 7.32 -12.66
C ARG A 61 25.57 7.19 -13.82
N LEU A 62 24.32 7.59 -13.56
CA LEU A 62 23.25 7.75 -14.54
C LEU A 62 22.59 9.11 -14.30
N PRO A 63 21.88 9.67 -15.29
CA PRO A 63 21.19 10.93 -15.10
C PRO A 63 20.16 10.80 -13.96
N PRO A 64 20.18 11.67 -12.94
CA PRO A 64 19.34 11.51 -11.74
C PRO A 64 17.85 11.56 -12.04
N HIS A 65 17.44 12.27 -13.10
CA HIS A 65 16.05 12.33 -13.57
C HIS A 65 15.52 11.01 -14.16
N SER A 66 16.40 10.04 -14.44
CA SER A 66 15.98 8.69 -14.90
C SER A 66 15.46 7.80 -13.76
N VAL A 67 15.65 8.21 -12.50
CA VAL A 67 15.19 7.44 -11.33
C VAL A 67 13.69 7.65 -11.12
N ILE A 68 12.92 6.61 -11.44
CA ILE A 68 11.45 6.62 -11.31
C ILE A 68 10.93 5.75 -10.16
N THR A 69 11.78 4.91 -9.57
CA THR A 69 11.35 3.92 -8.57
C THR A 69 12.36 3.84 -7.44
N ALA A 70 11.85 3.76 -6.21
CA ALA A 70 12.63 3.48 -5.01
C ALA A 70 12.18 2.12 -4.45
N LEU A 71 13.12 1.18 -4.32
CA LEU A 71 12.88 -0.15 -3.77
C LEU A 71 13.64 -0.30 -2.44
N ILE A 72 12.95 -0.79 -1.42
CA ILE A 72 13.55 -1.18 -0.14
C ILE A 72 13.40 -2.69 0.01
N TRP A 73 14.50 -3.39 0.20
CA TRP A 73 14.56 -4.84 0.33
C TRP A 73 15.46 -5.26 1.49
N GLY A 74 15.19 -6.45 2.04
CA GLY A 74 16.02 -7.12 3.04
C GLY A 74 15.39 -7.12 4.43
N LYS A 75 16.20 -7.41 5.44
CA LYS A 75 15.77 -7.48 6.86
C LYS A 75 15.63 -6.07 7.45
N ILE A 76 14.62 -5.34 7.02
CA ILE A 76 14.31 -3.98 7.48
C ILE A 76 12.80 -3.82 7.68
N ARG A 77 12.41 -3.10 8.73
CA ARG A 77 11.01 -2.72 8.97
C ARG A 77 10.82 -1.23 8.71
N PRO A 78 10.16 -0.82 7.61
CA PRO A 78 9.93 0.58 7.34
C PRO A 78 8.82 1.13 8.27
N PHE A 79 9.09 2.26 8.93
CA PHE A 79 8.08 2.97 9.74
C PHE A 79 7.48 4.16 8.99
N LYS A 80 8.31 4.86 8.20
CA LYS A 80 7.91 6.06 7.45
C LYS A 80 8.75 6.18 6.20
N PHE A 81 8.10 6.36 5.06
CA PHE A 81 8.73 6.61 3.77
C PHE A 81 8.15 7.91 3.19
N VAL A 82 9.01 8.87 2.86
CA VAL A 82 8.60 10.18 2.35
C VAL A 82 9.48 10.53 1.16
N VAL A 83 8.84 10.79 0.02
CA VAL A 83 9.48 11.38 -1.15
C VAL A 83 9.05 12.84 -1.22
N LYS A 84 10.01 13.76 -1.30
CA LYS A 84 9.76 15.19 -1.51
C LYS A 84 10.37 15.57 -2.85
N ASN A 85 9.55 16.15 -3.73
CA ASN A 85 10.02 16.80 -4.93
C ASN A 85 9.57 18.27 -4.88
N PRO A 86 10.47 19.26 -4.92
CA PRO A 86 10.10 20.67 -4.93
C PRO A 86 9.39 21.10 -6.23
N GLN A 87 9.44 20.28 -7.28
CA GLN A 87 8.77 20.54 -8.57
C GLN A 87 7.85 19.37 -8.94
N PRO A 88 6.76 19.61 -9.69
CA PRO A 88 5.98 18.53 -10.27
C PRO A 88 6.84 17.69 -11.23
N ILE A 89 6.79 16.36 -11.09
CA ILE A 89 7.59 15.41 -11.90
C ILE A 89 7.22 15.48 -13.39
N ILE A 90 5.95 15.76 -13.68
CA ILE A 90 5.40 15.92 -15.03
C ILE A 90 4.63 17.24 -15.05
N ASN A 91 4.81 18.05 -16.09
CA ASN A 91 4.01 19.25 -16.27
C ASN A 91 2.54 18.83 -16.49
N PRO A 92 1.56 19.43 -15.80
CA PRO A 92 0.16 19.11 -16.02
C PRO A 92 -0.31 19.22 -17.49
N ARG A 93 0.37 20.02 -18.31
CA ARG A 93 0.10 20.16 -19.75
C ARG A 93 0.62 18.97 -20.58
N ASP A 94 1.61 18.25 -20.07
CA ASP A 94 2.17 17.05 -20.69
C ASP A 94 1.42 15.78 -20.26
N LEU A 95 0.48 15.91 -19.30
CA LEU A 95 -0.46 14.86 -18.98
C LEU A 95 -1.55 14.82 -20.05
N PHE A 96 -1.69 13.67 -20.71
CA PHE A 96 -2.83 13.39 -21.57
C PHE A 96 -3.66 12.28 -20.96
N TRP A 97 -4.98 12.42 -21.08
CA TRP A 97 -5.92 11.38 -20.66
C TRP A 97 -5.97 10.31 -21.73
N ARG A 98 -5.73 9.04 -21.36
CA ARG A 98 -5.99 7.89 -22.22
C ARG A 98 -7.01 6.97 -21.57
N GLN A 99 -7.86 6.37 -22.37
CA GLN A 99 -8.77 5.32 -21.93
C GLN A 99 -7.96 4.07 -21.58
N LEU A 100 -8.26 3.44 -20.45
CA LEU A 100 -7.63 2.20 -20.03
C LEU A 100 -8.37 1.00 -20.63
N GLY A 101 -7.61 0.08 -21.22
CA GLY A 101 -8.01 -1.32 -21.37
C GLY A 101 -7.13 -2.17 -20.46
N GLY A 102 -7.72 -2.91 -19.52
CA GLY A 102 -7.01 -3.82 -18.62
C GLY A 102 -7.22 -3.53 -17.13
N HIS A 103 -6.81 -4.48 -16.28
CA HIS A 103 -7.04 -4.48 -14.84
C HIS A 103 -6.15 -3.46 -14.10
N LEU A 104 -6.72 -2.77 -13.12
CA LEU A 104 -5.94 -2.06 -12.11
C LEU A 104 -5.44 -3.08 -11.07
N ARG A 105 -4.18 -2.95 -10.66
CA ARG A 105 -3.61 -3.78 -9.59
C ARG A 105 -4.16 -3.38 -8.23
N ARG A 106 -4.48 -2.10 -8.06
CA ARG A 106 -5.04 -1.54 -6.84
C ARG A 106 -5.85 -0.31 -7.19
N VAL A 107 -7.01 -0.17 -6.57
CA VAL A 107 -7.83 1.04 -6.57
C VAL A 107 -8.03 1.46 -5.12
N GLU A 108 -7.95 2.76 -4.88
CA GLU A 108 -8.15 3.36 -3.57
C GLU A 108 -8.97 4.63 -3.72
N SER A 109 -9.86 4.87 -2.77
CA SER A 109 -10.60 6.12 -2.68
C SER A 109 -10.49 6.70 -1.28
N CYS A 110 -10.52 8.02 -1.19
CA CYS A 110 -10.62 8.70 0.09
C CYS A 110 -11.99 9.34 0.28
N VAL A 111 -12.30 9.69 1.53
CA VAL A 111 -13.54 10.37 1.93
C VAL A 111 -13.78 11.70 1.23
N SER A 112 -12.74 12.31 0.64
CA SER A 112 -12.84 13.53 -0.17
C SER A 112 -13.31 13.28 -1.61
N GLY A 113 -13.65 12.05 -1.96
CA GLY A 113 -14.15 11.69 -3.30
C GLY A 113 -13.07 11.41 -4.34
N VAL A 114 -11.80 11.65 -4.01
CA VAL A 114 -10.68 11.32 -4.91
C VAL A 114 -10.53 9.80 -4.96
N THR A 115 -10.61 9.25 -6.16
CA THR A 115 -10.36 7.83 -6.45
C THR A 115 -9.14 7.74 -7.36
N TRP A 116 -8.21 6.85 -7.04
CA TRP A 116 -7.01 6.63 -7.83
C TRP A 116 -6.72 5.13 -7.94
N GLY A 117 -5.92 4.74 -8.92
CA GLY A 117 -5.51 3.36 -9.10
C GLY A 117 -4.08 3.24 -9.63
N ILE A 118 -3.49 2.06 -9.46
CA ILE A 118 -2.19 1.71 -10.04
C ILE A 118 -2.40 0.56 -11.02
N GLY A 119 -1.98 0.74 -12.27
CA GLY A 119 -1.99 -0.33 -13.27
C GLY A 119 -0.93 -1.41 -12.98
N TYR A 120 -1.05 -2.58 -13.63
CA TYR A 120 -0.01 -3.61 -13.57
C TYR A 120 1.35 -3.13 -14.13
N ASP A 121 1.35 -2.10 -14.97
CA ASP A 121 2.51 -1.39 -15.49
C ASP A 121 3.11 -0.39 -14.50
N HIS A 122 2.60 -0.34 -13.26
CA HIS A 122 2.97 0.62 -12.22
C HIS A 122 2.63 2.08 -12.51
N THR A 123 1.82 2.36 -13.54
CA THR A 123 1.35 3.71 -13.84
C THR A 123 0.23 4.10 -12.87
N GLY A 124 0.33 5.30 -12.28
CA GLY A 124 -0.71 5.88 -11.42
C GLY A 124 -1.81 6.57 -12.23
N TRP A 125 -3.06 6.35 -11.83
CA TRP A 125 -4.26 6.87 -12.47
C TRP A 125 -5.13 7.60 -11.45
N VAL A 126 -5.79 8.68 -11.85
CA VAL A 126 -6.76 9.40 -11.01
C VAL A 126 -8.09 9.44 -11.74
N TYR A 127 -9.16 9.05 -11.06
CA TYR A 127 -10.51 9.16 -11.55
C TYR A 127 -10.95 10.63 -11.55
N ASN A 128 -11.41 11.11 -12.70
CA ASN A 128 -11.75 12.52 -12.92
C ASN A 128 -13.26 12.75 -13.05
N TYR A 129 -14.10 11.87 -12.48
CA TYR A 129 -15.56 11.95 -12.54
C TYR A 129 -16.19 11.72 -13.92
N GLY A 130 -15.40 11.30 -14.92
CA GLY A 130 -15.92 10.83 -16.20
C GLY A 130 -16.55 9.44 -16.06
N TRP A 131 -17.63 9.17 -16.81
CA TRP A 131 -18.21 7.83 -16.92
C TRP A 131 -17.21 6.89 -17.61
N GLY A 132 -16.35 6.24 -16.84
CA GLY A 132 -15.50 5.16 -17.31
C GLY A 132 -16.31 3.87 -17.39
N GLY A 133 -16.49 3.33 -18.60
CA GLY A 133 -17.03 1.99 -18.80
C GLY A 133 -18.05 1.82 -19.92
N SER A 134 -18.54 2.88 -20.56
CA SER A 134 -19.37 2.74 -21.76
C SER A 134 -19.19 3.91 -22.72
N PHE A 135 -19.19 3.58 -24.01
CA PHE A 135 -18.97 4.50 -25.11
C PHE A 135 -20.16 5.45 -25.22
N ILE A 136 -19.91 6.77 -25.19
CA ILE A 136 -20.83 7.72 -25.82
C ILE A 136 -20.59 7.61 -27.34
N GLY A 137 -21.17 6.55 -27.92
CA GLY A 137 -21.70 6.52 -29.28
C GLY A 137 -20.83 6.83 -30.51
N SER A 138 -19.50 6.67 -30.54
CA SER A 138 -18.77 6.94 -31.81
C SER A 138 -17.43 6.23 -32.08
N LEU A 139 -16.93 5.31 -31.25
CA LEU A 139 -15.74 4.51 -31.60
C LEU A 139 -15.92 3.03 -31.25
N ASP A 140 -15.55 2.17 -32.21
CA ASP A 140 -15.65 0.71 -32.14
C ASP A 140 -15.15 0.15 -30.81
N SER A 141 -16.08 -0.44 -30.07
CA SER A 141 -15.93 -0.95 -28.71
C SER A 141 -15.58 -2.43 -28.64
N HIS A 142 -15.31 -3.06 -29.78
CA HIS A 142 -15.35 -4.52 -29.96
C HIS A 142 -14.38 -5.33 -29.10
N ASN A 143 -13.45 -4.70 -28.37
CA ASN A 143 -12.46 -5.37 -27.51
C ASN A 143 -12.37 -4.79 -26.08
N ILE A 144 -13.35 -4.01 -25.63
CA ILE A 144 -13.34 -3.41 -24.29
C ILE A 144 -14.46 -4.04 -23.45
N ASN A 145 -14.07 -4.95 -22.56
CA ASN A 145 -14.97 -5.53 -21.57
C ASN A 145 -15.23 -4.55 -20.43
N SER A 146 -16.45 -4.58 -19.86
CA SER A 146 -16.76 -3.86 -18.63
C SER A 146 -15.82 -4.31 -17.51
N MET A 147 -15.23 -3.34 -16.80
CA MET A 147 -14.31 -3.61 -15.69
C MET A 147 -15.00 -3.28 -14.36
N THR A 148 -14.79 -4.13 -13.36
CA THR A 148 -15.27 -3.94 -12.00
C THR A 148 -14.10 -4.23 -11.06
N ASP A 149 -13.80 -3.28 -10.17
CA ASP A 149 -12.91 -3.48 -9.04
C ASP A 149 -13.76 -3.73 -7.79
N SER A 150 -13.41 -4.75 -7.01
CA SER A 150 -14.09 -5.13 -5.76
C SER A 150 -13.14 -5.04 -4.58
N GLN A 151 -13.66 -4.69 -3.41
CA GLN A 151 -12.89 -4.62 -2.17
C GLN A 151 -13.65 -5.27 -1.02
N ASP A 152 -13.04 -6.29 -0.42
CA ASP A 152 -13.64 -7.00 0.70
C ASP A 152 -13.48 -6.22 2.01
N TYR A 153 -14.61 -5.95 2.67
CA TYR A 153 -14.63 -5.48 4.05
C TYR A 153 -14.96 -6.63 5.00
N ARG A 154 -14.08 -6.86 6.00
CA ARG A 154 -14.23 -7.94 6.99
C ARG A 154 -14.49 -7.38 8.38
N LEU A 155 -15.57 -7.85 8.99
CA LEU A 155 -15.93 -7.58 10.37
C LEU A 155 -15.87 -8.87 11.21
N TYR A 156 -15.41 -8.75 12.45
CA TYR A 156 -15.21 -9.87 13.36
C TYR A 156 -16.12 -9.73 14.58
N GLU A 157 -16.85 -10.79 14.92
CA GLU A 157 -17.58 -10.90 16.18
C GLU A 157 -16.70 -11.56 17.24
N ASN A 158 -16.56 -10.92 18.41
CA ASN A 158 -15.79 -11.44 19.54
C ASN A 158 -16.72 -12.11 20.53
N GLN A 159 -16.55 -13.41 20.78
CA GLN A 159 -17.34 -14.12 21.78
C GLN A 159 -16.58 -14.33 23.09
N ARG A 160 -17.33 -14.44 24.18
CA ARG A 160 -16.81 -14.83 25.50
C ARG A 160 -17.14 -16.28 25.79
N TRP A 161 -16.13 -17.09 26.14
CA TRP A 161 -16.37 -18.42 26.65
C TRP A 161 -16.78 -18.39 28.13
N ASN A 162 -17.77 -19.20 28.49
CA ASN A 162 -18.13 -19.46 29.87
C ASN A 162 -18.37 -20.97 30.12
N PRO A 163 -18.16 -21.46 31.36
CA PRO A 163 -18.19 -22.91 31.63
C PRO A 163 -19.58 -23.57 31.54
N VAL A 164 -20.67 -22.79 31.55
CA VAL A 164 -22.04 -23.31 31.68
C VAL A 164 -22.74 -23.37 30.33
N SER A 165 -22.60 -22.33 29.51
CA SER A 165 -23.25 -22.21 28.20
C SER A 165 -22.28 -22.11 27.02
N GLY A 166 -20.97 -22.20 27.27
CA GLY A 166 -19.96 -22.14 26.21
C GLY A 166 -19.73 -20.70 25.72
N TYR A 167 -19.53 -20.53 24.41
CA TYR A 167 -19.31 -19.21 23.83
C TYR A 167 -20.60 -18.39 23.79
N THR A 168 -20.51 -17.11 24.13
CA THR A 168 -21.64 -16.17 24.12
C THR A 168 -21.27 -14.84 23.46
N SER A 169 -22.24 -14.25 22.76
CA SER A 169 -22.19 -12.89 22.20
C SER A 169 -22.59 -11.80 23.21
N THR A 170 -22.79 -12.17 24.49
CA THR A 170 -22.97 -11.20 25.58
C THR A 170 -21.67 -11.04 26.37
N GLY A 171 -21.06 -9.86 26.24
CA GLY A 171 -19.86 -9.49 26.98
C GLY A 171 -20.16 -8.79 28.31
N LEU A 172 -19.17 -8.80 29.20
CA LEU A 172 -19.09 -7.92 30.36
C LEU A 172 -18.44 -6.59 30.00
N PRO A 173 -18.59 -5.54 30.85
CA PRO A 173 -17.97 -4.23 30.62
C PRO A 173 -16.44 -4.26 30.46
N THR A 174 -15.78 -5.30 30.97
CA THR A 174 -14.33 -5.51 30.87
C THR A 174 -13.90 -6.23 29.60
N ASP A 175 -14.84 -6.76 28.81
CA ASP A 175 -14.53 -7.54 27.63
C ASP A 175 -14.17 -6.64 26.44
N ARG A 176 -13.55 -7.23 25.42
CA ARG A 176 -13.29 -6.53 24.15
C ARG A 176 -14.61 -6.15 23.48
N HIS A 177 -14.54 -5.23 22.55
CA HIS A 177 -15.71 -4.85 21.75
C HIS A 177 -16.32 -6.07 21.07
N MET A 178 -17.62 -6.28 21.24
CA MET A 178 -18.34 -7.43 20.68
C MET A 178 -18.20 -7.57 19.18
N TRP A 179 -18.03 -6.46 18.47
CA TRP A 179 -17.71 -6.45 17.05
C TRP A 179 -16.47 -5.58 16.85
N SER A 180 -15.51 -6.08 16.06
CA SER A 180 -14.20 -5.46 15.92
C SER A 180 -13.56 -5.63 14.54
N ASP A 181 -12.43 -4.96 14.36
CA ASP A 181 -11.49 -5.27 13.29
C ASP A 181 -10.76 -6.61 13.52
N ALA A 182 -9.93 -7.00 12.57
CA ALA A 182 -9.14 -8.24 12.61
C ALA A 182 -8.19 -8.33 13.82
N THR A 183 -7.92 -7.21 14.51
CA THR A 183 -7.03 -7.20 15.68
C THR A 183 -7.78 -7.45 16.99
N GLY A 184 -9.11 -7.36 16.99
CA GLY A 184 -9.93 -7.46 18.21
C GLY A 184 -9.92 -6.22 19.09
N LYS A 185 -9.21 -5.13 18.69
CA LYS A 185 -8.95 -3.98 19.55
C LYS A 185 -9.83 -2.78 19.27
N GLN A 186 -10.22 -2.57 18.01
CA GLN A 186 -11.08 -1.45 17.64
C GLN A 186 -12.51 -1.91 17.52
N LYS A 187 -13.44 -1.18 18.15
CA LYS A 187 -14.87 -1.37 17.90
C LYS A 187 -15.16 -1.11 16.44
N ARG A 188 -15.81 -2.06 15.78
CA ARG A 188 -16.35 -1.90 14.43
C ARG A 188 -17.74 -2.49 14.48
N THR A 189 -18.75 -1.80 13.96
CA THR A 189 -20.08 -2.39 13.80
C THR A 189 -20.49 -2.29 12.36
N ARG A 190 -21.37 -3.20 11.93
CA ARG A 190 -21.91 -3.22 10.56
C ARG A 190 -22.44 -1.85 10.13
N ASP A 191 -23.23 -1.22 11.00
CA ASP A 191 -23.89 0.06 10.70
C ASP A 191 -22.93 1.26 10.67
N GLN A 192 -21.68 1.08 11.12
CA GLN A 192 -20.64 2.10 11.08
C GLN A 192 -19.77 2.01 9.81
N VAL A 193 -19.90 0.94 9.02
CA VAL A 193 -19.11 0.76 7.80
C VAL A 193 -19.68 1.67 6.73
N LYS A 194 -18.92 2.73 6.42
CA LYS A 194 -19.20 3.63 5.31
C LYS A 194 -18.35 3.24 4.12
N LEU A 195 -18.94 3.35 2.94
CA LEU A 195 -18.22 3.18 1.68
C LEU A 195 -17.07 4.20 1.59
N PRO A 196 -15.92 3.83 0.99
CA PRO A 196 -14.75 4.70 0.91
C PRO A 196 -15.02 6.06 0.25
N SER A 197 -15.92 6.08 -0.73
CA SER A 197 -16.39 7.28 -1.43
C SER A 197 -17.76 7.03 -2.07
N MET A 198 -18.35 8.08 -2.67
CA MET A 198 -19.60 7.98 -3.43
C MET A 198 -19.51 7.14 -4.72
N HIS A 199 -18.31 6.70 -5.10
CA HIS A 199 -18.06 5.89 -6.29
C HIS A 199 -18.07 4.38 -6.02
N TRP A 200 -18.12 4.00 -4.74
CA TRP A 200 -18.27 2.61 -4.35
C TRP A 200 -19.74 2.30 -4.13
N GLN A 201 -20.13 1.06 -4.39
CA GLN A 201 -21.44 0.52 -4.07
C GLN A 201 -21.27 -0.88 -3.48
N TRP A 202 -22.16 -1.26 -2.57
CA TRP A 202 -22.21 -2.64 -2.10
C TRP A 202 -22.72 -3.53 -3.24
N VAL A 203 -21.96 -4.57 -3.61
CA VAL A 203 -22.43 -5.53 -4.63
C VAL A 203 -22.94 -6.85 -4.04
N SER A 204 -22.76 -7.05 -2.73
CA SER A 204 -23.40 -8.14 -1.98
C SER A 204 -23.89 -7.70 -0.60
N ASP A 205 -24.84 -8.46 -0.06
CA ASP A 205 -25.12 -8.43 1.37
C ASP A 205 -23.91 -8.95 2.17
N TRP A 206 -23.91 -8.68 3.47
CA TRP A 206 -22.93 -9.24 4.39
C TRP A 206 -23.10 -10.76 4.49
N LEU A 207 -22.04 -11.50 4.17
CA LEU A 207 -22.03 -12.96 4.17
C LEU A 207 -21.14 -13.50 5.27
N VAL A 208 -21.63 -14.52 5.96
CA VAL A 208 -20.86 -15.26 6.96
C VAL A 208 -19.83 -16.16 6.25
N ASP A 209 -18.52 -15.98 6.48
CA ASP A 209 -17.48 -16.86 5.91
C ASP A 209 -17.02 -17.94 6.90
N PHE A 210 -17.25 -19.19 6.49
CA PHE A 210 -17.05 -20.42 7.25
C PHE A 210 -15.66 -21.07 7.05
N HIS A 211 -14.79 -20.52 6.20
CA HIS A 211 -13.53 -21.17 5.79
C HIS A 211 -12.27 -20.52 6.37
N VAL A 212 -12.35 -20.01 7.61
CA VAL A 212 -11.22 -19.33 8.27
C VAL A 212 -10.14 -20.32 8.74
N PRO A 213 -8.84 -20.05 8.50
CA PRO A 213 -7.76 -20.85 9.07
C PRO A 213 -7.81 -20.84 10.61
N GLY A 214 -8.06 -22.00 11.23
CA GLY A 214 -8.33 -22.13 12.67
C GLY A 214 -9.69 -22.74 12.98
N GLY A 215 -10.57 -22.86 11.98
CA GLY A 215 -11.90 -23.46 12.09
C GLY A 215 -12.95 -22.48 12.60
N VAL A 216 -14.20 -22.75 12.23
CA VAL A 216 -15.41 -22.08 12.75
C VAL A 216 -16.30 -23.15 13.38
N ASP A 217 -17.19 -22.77 14.29
CA ASP A 217 -18.23 -23.71 14.73
C ASP A 217 -19.33 -23.86 13.65
N ARG A 218 -20.34 -24.70 13.93
CA ARG A 218 -21.39 -25.10 12.97
C ARG A 218 -22.25 -23.94 12.45
N GLU A 219 -22.17 -22.74 13.03
CA GLU A 219 -22.95 -21.58 12.62
C GLU A 219 -22.11 -20.48 11.91
N GLY A 220 -20.80 -20.70 11.70
CA GLY A 220 -19.99 -19.88 10.77
C GLY A 220 -19.30 -18.66 11.34
N TRP A 221 -19.16 -18.58 12.65
CA TRP A 221 -18.56 -17.43 13.30
C TRP A 221 -17.12 -17.20 12.85
N GLN A 222 -16.89 -16.11 12.10
CA GLN A 222 -15.72 -15.22 12.22
C GLN A 222 -15.62 -14.15 11.13
N LEU A 223 -16.52 -14.10 10.15
CA LEU A 223 -16.38 -13.16 9.03
C LEU A 223 -17.74 -12.71 8.53
N CYS A 224 -17.99 -11.41 8.46
CA CYS A 224 -18.93 -10.87 7.49
C CYS A 224 -18.11 -10.25 6.35
N ALA A 225 -18.22 -10.76 5.13
CA ALA A 225 -17.60 -10.19 3.93
C ALA A 225 -18.68 -9.55 3.05
N ALA A 226 -18.36 -8.41 2.45
CA ALA A 226 -19.14 -7.82 1.38
C ALA A 226 -18.19 -7.44 0.26
N ALA A 227 -18.54 -7.85 -0.96
CA ALA A 227 -17.77 -7.67 -2.18
C ALA A 227 -18.11 -6.35 -2.88
#